data_AF-A0A928U5A1-F1
#
_entry.id   AF-A0A928U5A1-F1
#
_cell.length_a   1.000
_cell.length_b   1.000
_cell.length_c   1.000
_cell.angle_alpha   90.00
_cell.angle_beta   90.00
_cell.angle_gamma   90.00
#
_symmetry.space_group_name_H-M   'P 1'
#
loop_
_entity.id
_entity.type
_entity.pdbx_description
1 polymer ?
#
loop_
_entity_poly.entity_id
_entity_poly.type
_entity_poly.pdbx_seq_one_letter_code
_entity_poly.pdbx_strand_id
1 'polypeptide(L)'
;MEAAFWQLYLAREVVRDQPLPWQKPLTRLTPTRVLGSIGLLFAQIGSPTRPVQTRRNSPGWPTGKPRTRPQRFKPHRRDKKQHKNRPKPA
;
A
#
# COMPACT_ATOMS: atom_id res chain seq x y z
N MET A 1 -12.85 18.54 -13.92
CA MET A 1 -13.82 17.64 -14.59
C MET A 1 -13.67 17.62 -16.11
N GLU A 2 -13.13 18.67 -16.73
CA GLU A 2 -13.03 18.78 -18.20
C GLU A 2 -12.11 17.74 -18.86
N ALA A 3 -10.95 17.43 -18.26
CA ALA A 3 -10.01 16.45 -18.81
C ALA A 3 -10.61 15.04 -18.98
N ALA A 4 -11.45 14.60 -18.05
CA ALA A 4 -12.09 13.29 -18.12
C ALA A 4 -13.08 13.20 -19.28
N PHE A 5 -13.80 14.28 -19.58
CA PHE A 5 -14.72 14.33 -20.72
C PHE A 5 -13.96 14.23 -22.04
N TRP A 6 -12.87 14.98 -22.19
CA TRP A 6 -12.01 14.90 -23.37
C TRP A 6 -11.37 13.54 -23.56
N GLN A 7 -10.94 12.88 -22.48
CA GLN A 7 -10.43 11.50 -22.55
C GLN A 7 -11.47 10.53 -23.10
N LEU A 8 -12.72 10.59 -22.62
CA LEU A 8 -13.81 9.74 -23.13
C LEU A 8 -14.15 10.09 -24.59
N TYR A 9 -14.16 11.38 -24.94
CA TYR A 9 -14.43 11.83 -26.30
C TYR A 9 -13.38 11.30 -27.29
N LEU A 10 -12.09 11.39 -26.95
CA LEU A 10 -11.01 10.88 -27.80
C LEU A 10 -10.98 9.34 -27.84
N ALA A 11 -11.28 8.67 -26.73
CA ALA A 11 -11.29 7.22 -26.66
C ALA A 11 -12.39 6.57 -27.51
N ARG A 12 -13.46 7.30 -27.86
CA ARG A 12 -14.63 6.76 -28.59
C ARG A 12 -14.28 6.07 -29.92
N GLU A 13 -13.20 6.47 -30.58
CA GLU A 13 -12.80 5.95 -31.90
C GLU A 13 -11.89 4.73 -31.81
N VAL A 14 -11.29 4.50 -30.63
CA VAL A 14 -10.34 3.41 -30.39
C VAL A 14 -11.01 2.25 -29.66
N VAL A 15 -11.96 2.55 -28.78
CA VAL A 15 -12.60 1.56 -27.92
C VAL A 15 -13.68 0.78 -28.69
N ARG A 16 -13.66 -0.55 -28.55
CA ARG A 16 -14.71 -1.43 -29.09
C ARG A 16 -15.90 -1.47 -28.14
N ASP A 17 -17.11 -1.50 -28.70
CA ASP A 17 -18.33 -1.66 -27.90
C ASP A 17 -18.34 -3.02 -27.19
N GLN A 18 -18.77 -3.01 -25.94
CA GLN A 18 -18.91 -4.20 -25.10
C GLN A 18 -20.24 -4.16 -24.36
N PRO A 19 -21.35 -4.41 -25.07
CA PRO A 19 -22.66 -4.43 -24.44
C PRO A 19 -22.80 -5.63 -23.51
N LEU A 20 -23.51 -5.42 -22.39
CA LEU A 20 -23.99 -6.52 -21.57
C LEU A 20 -25.01 -7.37 -22.36
N PRO A 21 -25.28 -8.62 -21.95
CA PRO A 21 -26.14 -9.55 -22.71
C PRO A 21 -27.54 -9.02 -23.04
N TRP A 22 -28.08 -8.10 -22.22
CA TRP A 22 -29.39 -7.48 -22.41
C TRP A 22 -29.33 -6.09 -23.07
N GLN A 23 -28.16 -5.59 -23.40
CA GLN A 23 -27.96 -4.26 -23.97
C GLN A 23 -27.84 -4.32 -25.48
N LYS A 24 -28.50 -3.38 -26.16
CA LYS A 24 -28.39 -3.25 -27.61
C LYS A 24 -26.98 -2.76 -27.99
N PRO A 25 -26.33 -3.37 -29.02
CA PRO A 25 -25.06 -2.89 -29.54
C PRO A 25 -25.25 -1.53 -30.22
N LEU A 26 -24.24 -0.66 -30.10
CA LEU A 26 -24.26 0.70 -30.64
C LEU A 26 -23.08 0.91 -31.59
N THR A 27 -23.36 1.40 -32.80
CA THR A 27 -22.30 1.76 -33.77
C THR A 27 -21.57 3.04 -33.37
N ARG A 28 -22.29 4.00 -32.80
CA ARG A 28 -21.72 5.24 -32.25
C ARG A 28 -21.82 5.21 -30.73
N LEU A 29 -20.68 5.10 -30.07
CA LEU A 29 -20.64 4.97 -28.62
C LEU A 29 -20.96 6.30 -27.92
N THR A 30 -21.85 6.24 -26.93
CA THR A 30 -22.07 7.35 -25.99
C THR A 30 -20.94 7.41 -24.97
N PRO A 31 -20.68 8.57 -24.32
CA PRO A 31 -19.62 8.68 -23.32
C PRO A 31 -19.72 7.62 -22.21
N THR A 32 -20.95 7.29 -21.78
CA THR A 32 -21.21 6.22 -20.80
C THR A 32 -20.83 4.84 -21.33
N ARG A 33 -21.06 4.57 -22.63
CA ARG A 33 -20.64 3.32 -23.27
C ARG A 33 -19.13 3.22 -23.33
N VAL A 34 -18.46 4.28 -23.76
CA VAL A 34 -16.99 4.35 -23.80
C VAL A 34 -16.41 4.12 -22.41
N LEU A 35 -16.97 4.73 -21.37
CA LEU A 35 -16.51 4.53 -20.00
C LEU A 35 -16.60 3.07 -19.55
N GLY A 36 -17.64 2.34 -19.95
CA GLY A 36 -17.78 0.92 -19.63
C GLY A 36 -16.70 0.04 -20.28
N SER A 37 -16.26 0.38 -21.48
CA SER A 37 -15.29 -0.41 -22.25
C SER A 37 -13.85 0.11 -22.17
N ILE A 38 -13.60 1.33 -21.68
CA ILE A 38 -12.25 1.93 -21.61
C ILE A 38 -11.28 1.13 -20.72
N GLY A 39 -11.78 0.44 -19.69
CA GLY A 39 -10.95 -0.39 -18.82
C GLY A 39 -10.21 -1.50 -19.58
N LEU A 40 -10.82 -2.05 -20.63
CA LEU A 40 -10.20 -3.09 -21.45
C LEU A 40 -9.16 -2.55 -22.40
N LEU A 41 -9.34 -1.32 -22.89
CA LEU A 41 -8.29 -0.62 -23.62
C LEU A 41 -7.04 -0.47 -22.75
N PHE A 42 -7.20 -0.07 -21.49
CA PHE A 42 -6.06 0.01 -20.56
C PHE A 42 -5.44 -1.36 -20.25
N ALA A 43 -6.25 -2.41 -20.15
CA ALA A 43 -5.73 -3.76 -19.98
C ALA A 43 -4.87 -4.23 -21.18
N GLN A 44 -5.23 -3.81 -22.41
CA GLN A 44 -4.45 -4.11 -23.63
C GLN A 44 -3.13 -3.34 -23.70
N ILE A 45 -3.12 -2.07 -23.29
CA ILE A 45 -1.91 -1.24 -23.24
C ILE A 45 -0.97 -1.72 -22.11
N GLY A 46 -1.56 -2.25 -21.03
CA GLY A 46 -0.85 -2.62 -19.82
C GLY A 46 -0.60 -1.41 -18.91
N SER A 47 0.02 -1.68 -17.76
CA SER A 47 0.44 -0.61 -16.86
C SER A 47 1.86 -0.17 -17.22
N PRO A 48 2.12 1.13 -17.47
CA PRO A 48 3.47 1.64 -17.65
C PRO A 48 4.28 1.59 -16.33
N THR A 49 3.60 1.35 -15.21
CA THR A 49 4.19 1.34 -13.89
C THR A 49 4.94 0.03 -13.64
N ARG A 50 6.10 0.13 -12.99
CA ARG A 50 6.83 -1.04 -12.50
C ARG A 50 5.95 -1.85 -11.54
N PRO A 51 6.09 -3.19 -11.49
CA PRO A 51 5.36 -4.00 -10.52
C PRO A 51 5.64 -3.48 -9.12
N VAL A 52 4.59 -3.41 -8.30
CA VAL A 52 4.70 -2.99 -6.90
C VAL A 52 5.65 -3.94 -6.19
N GLN A 53 6.52 -3.42 -5.33
CA GLN A 53 7.35 -4.27 -4.47
C GLN A 53 6.43 -5.20 -3.68
N THR A 54 6.60 -6.50 -3.87
CA THR A 54 5.84 -7.49 -3.10
C THR A 54 6.10 -7.19 -1.62
N ARG A 55 5.03 -6.95 -0.85
CA ARG A 55 5.11 -6.88 0.60
C ARG A 55 5.37 -8.30 1.11
N ARG A 56 6.59 -8.77 0.92
CA ARG A 56 7.03 -10.08 1.40
C ARG A 56 6.87 -10.04 2.91
N ASN A 57 6.05 -10.93 3.45
CA ASN A 57 6.22 -11.28 4.86
C ASN A 57 7.69 -11.71 5.02
N SER A 58 8.37 -11.17 6.02
CA SER A 58 9.73 -11.60 6.33
C SER A 58 9.70 -13.12 6.50
N PRO A 59 10.69 -13.89 5.99
CA PRO A 59 10.66 -15.36 5.90
C PRO A 59 10.58 -16.10 7.26
N GLY A 60 10.28 -15.39 8.34
CA GLY A 60 10.25 -15.91 9.69
C GLY A 60 11.65 -16.24 10.19
N TRP A 61 11.69 -16.86 11.36
CA TRP A 61 12.92 -17.43 11.87
C TRP A 61 13.14 -18.80 11.22
N PRO A 62 14.34 -19.11 10.70
CA PRO A 62 14.59 -20.40 10.04
C PRO A 62 14.42 -21.57 11.02
N THR A 63 13.73 -22.62 10.58
CA THR A 63 13.55 -23.86 11.32
C THR A 63 14.91 -24.47 11.67
N GLY A 64 15.07 -24.93 12.91
CA GLY A 64 16.31 -25.56 13.39
C GLY A 64 17.40 -24.57 13.86
N LYS A 65 17.23 -23.25 13.71
CA LYS A 65 18.18 -22.28 14.30
C LYS A 65 17.67 -21.80 15.67
N PRO A 66 18.43 -21.99 16.76
CA PRO A 66 18.05 -21.46 18.06
C PRO A 66 18.05 -19.92 18.03
N ARG A 67 17.14 -19.30 18.79
CA ARG A 67 17.12 -17.84 18.96
C ARG A 67 18.19 -17.42 19.95
N THR A 68 19.06 -16.49 19.56
CA THR A 68 19.96 -15.83 20.50
C THR A 68 19.15 -14.94 21.44
N ARG A 69 19.17 -15.22 22.75
CA ARG A 69 18.52 -14.36 23.74
C ARG A 69 19.36 -13.08 23.89
N PRO A 70 18.74 -11.89 23.89
CA PRO A 70 19.46 -10.65 24.18
C PRO A 70 20.05 -10.68 25.59
N GLN A 71 21.22 -10.04 25.75
CA GLN A 71 21.91 -9.94 27.04
C GLN A 71 21.02 -9.22 28.06
N ARG A 72 20.83 -9.84 29.22
CA ARG A 72 20.11 -9.22 30.35
C ARG A 72 21.12 -8.60 31.30
N PHE A 73 20.94 -7.31 31.59
CA PHE A 73 21.69 -6.61 32.64
C PHE A 73 20.89 -6.62 33.95
N LYS A 74 21.57 -6.77 35.08
CA LYS A 74 20.91 -6.67 36.40
C LYS A 74 20.46 -5.22 36.63
N PRO A 75 19.26 -4.98 37.17
CA PRO A 75 18.86 -3.64 37.56
C PRO A 75 19.81 -3.12 38.64
N HIS A 76 20.40 -1.94 38.43
CA HIS A 76 21.19 -1.27 39.45
C HIS A 76 20.24 -0.76 40.54
N ARG A 77 20.48 -1.14 41.80
CA ARG A 77 19.81 -0.48 42.93
C ARG A 77 20.51 0.85 43.17
N ARG A 78 19.74 1.93 43.29
CA ARG A 78 20.27 3.21 43.75
C ARG A 78 20.64 3.06 45.22
N ASP A 79 21.89 3.35 45.56
CA ASP A 79 22.33 3.40 46.96
C ASP A 79 21.58 4.53 47.69
N LYS A 80 21.13 4.25 48.92
CA LYS A 80 20.53 5.28 49.77
C LYS A 80 21.63 6.26 50.17
N LYS A 81 21.45 7.57 49.92
CA LYS A 81 22.37 8.60 50.40
C LYS A 81 22.50 8.48 51.92
N GLN A 82 23.72 8.20 52.40
CA GLN A 82 24.00 8.29 53.84
C GLN A 82 23.87 9.76 54.26
N HIS A 83 22.93 10.05 55.15
CA HIS A 83 22.91 11.33 55.84
C HIS A 83 24.09 11.36 56.81
N LYS A 84 25.10 12.21 56.53
CA LYS A 84 26.18 12.48 57.50
C LYS A 84 25.58 13.24 58.67
N ASN A 85 25.45 12.58 59.82
CA ASN A 85 25.13 13.26 61.08
C ASN A 85 26.30 14.21 61.40
N ARG A 86 26.07 15.53 61.34
CA ARG A 86 27.03 16.51 61.88
C ARG A 86 26.87 16.52 63.41
N PRO A 87 27.97 16.45 64.18
CA PRO A 87 27.89 16.63 65.63
C PRO A 87 27.41 18.05 65.96
N LYS A 88 26.55 18.16 66.98
CA LYS A 88 26.05 19.45 67.48
C LYS A 88 27.20 20.27 68.09
N PRO A 89 27.30 21.58 67.81
CA PRO A 89 28.28 22.43 68.48
C PRO A 89 27.95 22.58 69.97
N ALA A 90 29.00 22.69 70.77
CA ALA A 90 28.99 22.80 72.23
C ALA A 90 28.45 24.15 72.73
#